data_AF-A0A7Y1ZJQ2-F1
#
_entry.id   AF-A0A7Y1ZJQ2-F1
#
_cell.length_a   1.000
_cell.length_b   1.000
_cell.length_c   1.000
_cell.angle_alpha   90.00
_cell.angle_beta   90.00
_cell.angle_gamma   90.00
#
_symmetry.space_group_name_H-M   'P 1'
#
loop_
_entity.id
_entity.type
_entity.pdbx_description
1 polymer ?
#
loop_
_entity_poly.entity_id
_entity_poly.type
_entity_poly.pdbx_seq_one_letter_code
_entity_poly.pdbx_strand_id
1 'polypeptide(L)'
;VELCEASLSHLDNVEVTGFSNLLIDFARSKDSHCVLRGLRAVADYEYELQLANMNRAMYPEFESVFLTPSEHLSFISSSLVREIAALNGDITAFVPTPVAQALQAKFA
;
A
#
# COMPACT_ATOMS: atom_id res chain seq x y z
N VAL A 1 -3.30 6.22 -8.92
CA VAL A 1 -3.69 7.38 -8.11
C VAL A 1 -5.21 7.41 -8.00
N GLU A 2 -5.92 7.56 -9.11
CA GLU A 2 -7.40 7.60 -9.17
C GLU A 2 -8.13 6.50 -8.36
N LEU A 3 -7.72 5.24 -8.50
CA LEU A 3 -8.36 4.14 -7.74
C LEU A 3 -8.18 4.27 -6.23
N CYS A 4 -7.04 4.80 -5.77
CA CYS A 4 -6.80 5.05 -4.34
C CYS A 4 -7.66 6.23 -3.86
N GLU A 5 -7.72 7.33 -4.63
CA GLU A 5 -8.54 8.50 -4.30
C GLU A 5 -10.02 8.12 -4.17
N ALA A 6 -10.56 7.38 -5.14
CA ALA A 6 -11.93 6.91 -5.10
C ALA A 6 -12.20 6.00 -3.89
N SER A 7 -11.27 5.07 -3.60
CA SER A 7 -11.41 4.10 -2.50
C SER A 7 -11.30 4.73 -1.10
N LEU A 8 -10.54 5.81 -0.97
CA LEU A 8 -10.24 6.48 0.30
C LEU A 8 -11.00 7.81 0.48
N SER A 9 -11.88 8.16 -0.45
CA SER A 9 -12.65 9.41 -0.48
C SER A 9 -13.54 9.68 0.75
N HIS A 10 -13.79 8.67 1.56
CA HIS A 10 -14.57 8.78 2.80
C HIS A 10 -13.73 9.22 4.01
N LEU A 11 -12.42 9.41 3.85
CA LEU A 11 -11.49 9.83 4.91
C LEU A 11 -10.98 11.24 4.62
N ASP A 12 -11.41 12.22 5.41
CA ASP A 12 -11.09 13.64 5.20
C ASP A 12 -9.61 13.99 5.44
N ASN A 13 -8.87 13.12 6.11
CA ASN A 13 -7.48 13.32 6.51
C ASN A 13 -6.47 12.51 5.67
N VAL A 14 -6.88 12.01 4.51
CA VAL A 14 -6.03 11.20 3.62
C VAL A 14 -5.83 11.90 2.28
N GLU A 15 -4.56 12.15 1.93
CA GLU A 15 -4.15 12.65 0.61
C GLU A 15 -3.51 11.51 -0.20
N VAL A 16 -3.82 11.42 -1.50
CA VAL A 16 -3.17 10.48 -2.41
C VAL A 16 -2.25 11.27 -3.34
N THR A 17 -0.96 10.96 -3.33
CA THR A 17 0.03 11.62 -4.20
C THR A 17 0.93 10.58 -4.85
N GLY A 18 1.11 10.68 -6.16
CA GLY A 18 2.16 9.94 -6.87
C GLY A 18 3.51 10.63 -6.73
N PHE A 19 4.59 9.86 -6.60
CA PHE A 19 5.96 10.38 -6.54
C PHE A 19 6.91 9.46 -7.32
N SER A 20 8.05 10.00 -7.76
CA SER A 20 9.03 9.30 -8.59
C SER A 20 10.49 9.54 -8.15
N ASN A 21 10.69 10.00 -6.91
CA ASN A 21 11.97 10.23 -6.25
C ASN A 21 12.14 9.28 -5.05
N LEU A 22 13.17 9.48 -4.23
CA LEU A 22 13.39 8.68 -3.02
C LEU A 22 12.27 8.92 -2.01
N LEU A 23 11.85 7.86 -1.31
CA LEU A 23 10.82 7.92 -0.26
C LEU A 23 11.16 8.97 0.80
N ILE A 24 12.42 9.02 1.24
CA ILE A 24 12.88 9.99 2.24
C ILE A 24 12.78 11.44 1.76
N ASP A 25 13.02 11.70 0.47
CA ASP A 25 12.95 13.04 -0.10
C ASP A 25 11.49 13.45 -0.29
N PHE A 26 10.63 12.51 -0.71
CA PHE A 26 9.20 12.72 -0.75
C PHE A 26 8.64 13.02 0.66
N ALA A 27 9.02 12.23 1.67
CA ALA A 27 8.60 12.45 3.05
C ALA A 27 9.03 13.83 3.57
N ARG A 28 10.29 14.23 3.34
CA ARG A 28 10.77 15.59 3.66
C ARG A 28 9.96 16.69 2.97
N SER A 29 9.64 16.50 1.68
CA SER A 29 8.83 17.48 0.93
C SER A 29 7.40 17.65 1.47
N LYS A 30 6.92 16.66 2.23
CA LYS A 30 5.61 16.63 2.88
C LYS A 30 5.68 16.95 4.38
N ASP A 31 6.84 17.35 4.89
CA ASP A 31 7.08 17.55 6.33
C ASP A 31 6.70 16.32 7.18
N SER A 32 6.93 15.12 6.62
CA SER A 32 6.66 13.85 7.29
C SER A 32 7.93 13.24 7.86
N HIS A 33 7.85 12.82 9.12
CA HIS A 33 8.93 12.15 9.85
C HIS A 33 8.74 10.63 9.92
N CYS A 34 7.71 10.07 9.30
CA CYS A 34 7.50 8.62 9.35
C CYS A 34 6.90 8.03 8.08
N VAL A 35 7.04 6.71 7.96
CA VAL A 35 6.32 5.87 7.01
C VAL A 35 5.59 4.76 7.73
N LEU A 36 4.35 4.52 7.32
CA LEU A 36 3.56 3.39 7.78
C LEU A 36 3.67 2.23 6.78
N ARG A 37 4.00 1.03 7.28
CA ARG A 37 4.16 -0.17 6.47
C ARG A 37 3.38 -1.34 7.08
N GLY A 38 2.79 -2.17 6.23
CA GLY A 38 2.07 -3.37 6.65
C GLY A 38 2.98 -4.60 6.65
N LEU A 39 2.90 -5.44 7.69
CA LEU A 39 3.61 -6.72 7.76
C LEU A 39 2.60 -7.87 7.81
N ARG A 40 2.61 -8.78 6.83
CA ARG A 40 1.72 -9.96 6.82
C ARG A 40 2.45 -11.22 7.27
N ALA A 41 3.70 -11.38 6.85
CA ALA A 41 4.50 -12.55 7.11
C ALA A 41 5.92 -12.19 7.54
N VAL A 42 6.67 -13.18 8.04
CA VAL A 42 8.08 -13.04 8.42
C VAL A 42 8.94 -12.51 7.26
N ALA A 43 8.62 -12.90 6.03
CA ALA A 43 9.34 -12.44 4.84
C ALA A 43 9.16 -10.92 4.58
N ASP A 44 7.98 -10.35 4.88
CA ASP A 44 7.78 -8.90 4.76
C ASP A 44 8.68 -8.18 5.78
N TYR A 45 8.80 -8.72 7.00
CA TYR A 45 9.59 -8.11 8.07
C TYR A 45 11.08 -7.99 7.74
N GLU A 46 11.71 -9.04 7.21
CA GLU A 46 13.15 -8.99 6.87
C GLU A 46 13.46 -7.92 5.82
N TYR A 47 12.63 -7.82 4.78
CA TYR A 47 12.77 -6.81 3.74
C TYR A 47 12.53 -5.39 4.28
N GLU A 48 11.46 -5.20 5.05
CA GLU A 48 11.10 -3.90 5.61
C GLU A 48 12.10 -3.41 6.67
N LEU A 49 12.72 -4.33 7.43
CA LEU A 49 13.77 -3.99 8.39
C LEU A 49 15.02 -3.44 7.70
N GLN A 50 15.42 -4.01 6.56
CA GLN A 50 16.54 -3.49 5.76
C GLN A 50 16.24 -2.08 5.24
N LEU A 51 15.04 -1.87 4.70
CA LEU A 51 14.58 -0.56 4.23
C LEU A 51 14.55 0.48 5.35
N ALA A 52 14.03 0.12 6.52
CA ALA A 52 13.96 1.01 7.68
C ALA A 52 15.36 1.47 8.13
N ASN A 53 16.32 0.54 8.21
CA ASN A 53 17.70 0.87 8.58
C ASN A 53 18.37 1.77 7.55
N MET A 54 18.15 1.52 6.25
CA MET A 54 18.70 2.37 5.19
C MET A 54 18.09 3.77 5.22
N ASN A 55 16.77 3.88 5.37
CA ASN A 55 16.09 5.18 5.46
C ASN A 55 16.56 5.97 6.68
N ARG A 56 16.70 5.33 7.85
CA ARG A 56 17.22 5.97 9.07
C ARG A 56 18.68 6.43 8.91
N ALA A 57 19.51 5.66 8.19
CA ALA A 57 20.87 6.08 7.90
C ALA A 57 20.94 7.33 7.01
N MET A 58 19.99 7.50 6.08
CA MET A 58 19.91 8.66 5.17
C MET A 58 19.13 9.85 5.76
N TYR A 59 18.19 9.59 6.67
CA TYR A 59 17.41 10.59 7.38
C TYR A 59 17.20 10.14 8.84
N PRO A 60 18.06 10.56 9.79
CA PRO A 60 18.05 10.05 11.16
C PRO A 60 16.76 10.25 11.95
N GLU A 61 15.95 11.26 11.62
CA GLU A 61 14.66 11.54 12.28
C GLU A 61 13.49 10.76 11.64
N PHE A 62 13.76 9.98 10.59
CA PHE A 62 12.74 9.22 9.88
C PHE A 62 12.44 7.90 10.57
N GLU A 63 11.17 7.68 10.90
CA GLU A 63 10.69 6.48 11.58
C GLU A 63 9.86 5.58 10.67
N SER A 64 10.19 4.29 10.65
CA SER A 64 9.33 3.27 10.05
C SER A 64 8.41 2.67 11.11
N VAL A 65 7.10 2.88 10.95
CA VAL A 65 6.06 2.31 11.82
C VAL A 65 5.46 1.11 11.11
N PHE A 66 5.33 -0.01 11.83
CA PHE A 66 4.81 -1.26 11.30
C PHE A 66 3.48 -1.62 11.95
N LEU A 67 2.49 -2.00 11.14
CA LEU A 67 1.23 -2.58 11.60
C LEU A 67 1.01 -3.94 10.97
N THR A 68 0.45 -4.87 11.73
CA THR A 68 -0.09 -6.11 11.18
C THR A 68 -1.54 -5.90 10.77
N PRO A 69 -1.97 -6.41 9.60
CA PRO A 69 -3.35 -6.31 9.20
C PRO A 69 -4.23 -7.19 10.10
N SER A 70 -5.53 -6.92 10.13
CA SER A 70 -6.50 -7.85 10.69
C SER A 70 -6.41 -9.22 10.00
N GLU A 71 -6.66 -10.29 10.76
CA GLU A 71 -6.47 -11.68 10.30
C GLU A 71 -7.18 -11.97 8.97
N HIS A 72 -8.42 -11.53 8.82
CA HIS A 72 -9.24 -11.72 7.61
C HIS A 72 -8.72 -10.96 6.38
N LEU A 73 -7.73 -10.10 6.52
CA LEU A 73 -7.08 -9.36 5.43
C LEU A 73 -5.66 -9.86 5.14
N SER A 74 -5.10 -10.73 5.98
CA SER A 74 -3.70 -11.16 5.95
C SER A 74 -3.29 -11.86 4.64
N PHE A 75 -4.22 -12.57 4.01
CA PHE A 75 -4.00 -13.31 2.78
C PHE A 75 -4.18 -12.47 1.50
N ILE A 76 -4.70 -11.24 1.62
CA ILE A 76 -4.97 -10.40 0.45
C ILE A 76 -3.65 -9.82 -0.08
N SER A 77 -3.42 -9.96 -1.39
CA SER A 77 -2.33 -9.28 -2.09
C SER A 77 -2.79 -8.82 -3.47
N SER A 78 -2.27 -7.68 -3.94
CA SER A 78 -2.63 -7.19 -5.27
C SER A 78 -2.27 -8.16 -6.38
N SER A 79 -1.23 -8.99 -6.21
CA SER A 79 -0.85 -10.01 -7.19
C SER A 79 -1.91 -11.12 -7.27
N LEU A 80 -2.32 -11.69 -6.13
CA LEU A 80 -3.37 -12.71 -6.10
C LEU A 80 -4.71 -12.18 -6.60
N VAL A 81 -5.09 -10.97 -6.20
CA VAL A 81 -6.34 -10.33 -6.69
C VAL A 81 -6.32 -10.16 -8.21
N ARG A 82 -5.20 -9.72 -8.78
CA ARG A 82 -5.06 -9.58 -10.24
C ARG A 82 -5.11 -10.93 -10.95
N GLU A 83 -4.55 -11.98 -10.37
CA GLU A 83 -4.59 -13.34 -10.91
C GLU A 83 -6.02 -13.89 -10.93
N ILE A 84 -6.75 -13.78 -9.82
CA ILE A 84 -8.16 -14.18 -9.74
C ILE A 84 -8.99 -13.43 -10.79
N ALA A 85 -8.82 -12.10 -10.88
CA ALA A 85 -9.54 -11.27 -11.85
C ALA A 85 -9.22 -11.66 -13.30
N ALA A 86 -7.94 -11.94 -13.62
CA ALA A 86 -7.52 -12.37 -14.96
C ALA A 86 -8.11 -13.75 -15.35
N LEU A 87 -8.47 -14.57 -14.37
CA LEU A 87 -9.11 -15.88 -14.55
C LEU A 87 -10.64 -15.80 -14.41
N ASN A 88 -11.24 -14.61 -14.48
CA ASN A 88 -12.68 -14.37 -14.35
C ASN A 88 -13.28 -14.78 -12.99
N GLY A 89 -12.46 -14.84 -11.94
CA GLY A 89 -12.93 -15.07 -10.57
C GLY A 89 -13.52 -13.80 -9.95
N ASP A 90 -14.43 -13.98 -8.99
CA ASP A 90 -15.01 -12.86 -8.22
C ASP A 90 -14.01 -12.33 -7.19
N ILE A 91 -13.78 -11.01 -7.23
CA ILE A 91 -12.88 -10.29 -6.34
C ILE A 91 -13.59 -9.25 -5.46
N THR A 92 -14.92 -9.15 -5.53
CA THR A 92 -15.70 -8.11 -4.85
C THR A 92 -15.55 -8.14 -3.32
N ALA A 93 -15.26 -9.30 -2.74
CA ALA A 93 -14.98 -9.45 -1.31
C ALA A 93 -13.57 -8.96 -0.89
N PHE A 94 -12.65 -8.73 -1.83
CA PHE A 94 -11.24 -8.44 -1.54
C PHE A 94 -10.82 -7.00 -1.86
N VAL A 95 -11.64 -6.24 -2.59
CA VAL A 95 -11.32 -4.88 -3.01
C VAL A 95 -12.53 -3.93 -2.95
N PRO A 96 -12.31 -2.62 -2.81
CA PRO A 96 -13.38 -1.62 -2.96
C PRO A 96 -14.03 -1.65 -4.36
N THR A 97 -15.30 -1.22 -4.43
CA THR A 97 -16.10 -1.20 -5.68
C THR A 97 -15.39 -0.53 -6.86
N PRO A 98 -14.73 0.64 -6.73
CA PRO A 98 -14.03 1.27 -7.86
C PRO A 98 -12.93 0.37 -8.45
N VAL A 99 -12.26 -0.42 -7.61
CA VAL A 99 -11.18 -1.32 -8.02
C VAL A 99 -11.75 -2.56 -8.72
N ALA A 100 -12.83 -3.13 -8.18
CA ALA A 100 -13.50 -4.28 -8.79
C ALA A 100 -13.98 -3.96 -10.21
N GLN A 101 -14.63 -2.81 -10.40
CA GLN A 101 -15.08 -2.33 -11.71
C GLN A 101 -13.91 -2.10 -12.67
N ALA A 102 -12.83 -1.49 -12.20
CA ALA A 102 -11.65 -1.23 -13.03
C ALA A 102 -10.93 -2.52 -13.47
N LEU A 103 -10.82 -3.52 -12.59
CA LEU A 103 -10.22 -4.81 -12.94
C LEU A 103 -11.11 -5.62 -13.87
N GLN A 104 -12.44 -5.59 -13.67
CA GLN A 104 -13.39 -6.21 -14.59
C GLN A 104 -13.26 -5.59 -15.99
N ALA A 105 -13.23 -4.25 -16.10
CA ALA A 105 -13.05 -3.58 -17.39
C ALA A 105 -11.70 -3.86 -18.05
N LYS A 106 -10.65 -4.13 -17.26
CA LYS A 106 -9.31 -4.42 -17.76
C LYS A 106 -9.17 -5.83 -18.35
N PHE A 107 -9.89 -6.81 -17.80
CA PHE A 107 -9.79 -8.22 -18.18
C PHE A 107 -11.02 -8.74 -18.96
N ALA A 108 -12.01 -7.88 -19.21
CA ALA A 108 -13.13 -8.14 -20.10
C ALA A 108 -12.71 -8.26 -21.58
#